data_AF-A0A1C6I5M7-F1
#
_entry.id   AF-A0A1C6I5M7-F1
#
_cell.length_a   1.000
_cell.length_b   1.000
_cell.length_c   1.000
_cell.angle_alpha   90.00
_cell.angle_beta   90.00
_cell.angle_gamma   90.00
#
_symmetry.space_group_name_H-M   'P 1'
#
loop_
_entity.id
_entity.type
_entity.pdbx_description
1 polymer ?
#
loop_
_entity_poly.entity_id
_entity_poly.type
_entity_poly.pdbx_seq_one_letter_code
_entity_poly.pdbx_strand_id
1 'polypeptide(L)'
;MLTPEQLAHCADDIINLYSQLEEEIVRDIARRIAKTGTMTDTGIWQAQHMQELGTLHSEVLSSVAKYSDKTESELKKLFEDAGVTATEYDNEIYRQNGLNPKSLKVSDVQMQLLEAGYKKTQGNLSNLTLTTAVSSQTSFINACSLAELKASSGAFTPQQAIADAIKQVAQDGAYVIYPSGHRDRLDVAVRRNVMTGIGQTTGQICLSNAQELGCDLMEITAHAGARPSHAAWQGQIVSLSGQRGYLSLSDIGYGTGDGFKGWNCRHDWYPYFEGSSRMYSVKDIKELNAKNIEYPDGSMHTLYEAEQQQRAFERKIRATKRTLAACDEALNNLSDEELLQKLEKNFSHYSVKLKRQESELNSFCKRTGLLKDNSRSQAYGFGRSTAQKAVWRNKKQKISAAANSAIRNTGRVLEFNGKASFCIDIEGYNKNVTNGLSSASKNVAKLGSKDGLEHLILVDLSTGAYAYSEKGNDVSVGFDEFRNFIKEHPNQKFAFVHNHNTDGYFSETDMRTLLTTDNIEMFVAVRIDGIIYVAEKTQAAPNYALFDRLFPDEISELNLQYKNGIITAGERTRKREEIIVDGLLKKFTKGLIEIE
;
A
#
# COMPACT_ATOMS: atom_id res chain seq x y z
N MET A 1 8.34 34.73 -3.65
CA MET A 1 7.78 33.39 -3.91
C MET A 1 8.16 32.39 -2.83
N LEU A 2 7.38 31.31 -2.67
CA LEU A 2 7.80 30.09 -1.98
C LEU A 2 8.49 29.13 -2.95
N THR A 3 9.44 28.35 -2.45
CA THR A 3 10.04 27.28 -3.26
C THR A 3 9.11 26.06 -3.34
N PRO A 4 9.22 25.25 -4.42
CA PRO A 4 8.47 24.00 -4.55
C PRO A 4 8.67 23.02 -3.38
N GLU A 5 9.84 23.06 -2.75
CA GLU A 5 10.19 22.24 -1.59
C GLU A 5 9.50 22.74 -0.31
N GLN A 6 9.48 24.07 -0.11
CA GLN A 6 8.72 24.68 1.00
C GLN A 6 7.24 24.34 0.89
N LEU A 7 6.64 24.42 -0.31
CA LEU A 7 5.24 24.01 -0.53
C LEU A 7 5.05 22.50 -0.34
N ALA A 8 6.02 21.67 -0.70
CA ALA A 8 5.95 20.22 -0.50
C ALA A 8 5.90 19.84 0.99
N HIS A 9 6.50 20.61 1.89
CA HIS A 9 6.64 20.25 3.31
C HIS A 9 5.87 21.18 4.27
N CYS A 10 5.24 22.26 3.77
CA CYS A 10 4.55 23.26 4.59
C CYS A 10 3.45 22.70 5.50
N ALA A 11 2.81 21.59 5.11
CA ALA A 11 1.67 21.02 5.84
C ALA A 11 2.05 19.90 6.82
N ASP A 12 3.32 19.51 6.90
CA ASP A 12 3.73 18.27 7.58
C ASP A 12 3.41 18.27 9.07
N ASP A 13 3.62 19.38 9.79
CA ASP A 13 3.31 19.49 11.22
C ASP A 13 1.80 19.41 11.50
N ILE A 14 0.98 20.03 10.66
CA ILE A 14 -0.48 19.95 10.77
C ILE A 14 -0.96 18.54 10.43
N ILE A 15 -0.40 17.90 9.40
CA ILE A 15 -0.73 16.50 9.05
C ILE A 15 -0.39 15.55 10.21
N ASN A 16 0.72 15.80 10.92
CA ASN A 16 1.12 15.01 12.07
C ASN A 16 0.08 15.08 13.21
N LEU A 17 -0.52 16.25 13.45
CA LEU A 17 -1.61 16.41 14.42
C LEU A 17 -2.86 15.61 14.01
N TYR A 18 -3.28 15.72 12.74
CA TYR A 18 -4.46 15.00 12.24
C TYR A 18 -4.26 13.49 12.11
N SER A 19 -3.03 13.05 11.86
CA SER A 19 -2.67 11.63 11.83
C SER A 19 -2.72 11.01 13.23
N GLN A 20 -2.43 11.79 14.29
CA GLN A 20 -2.64 11.35 15.67
C GLN A 20 -4.13 11.23 16.00
N LEU A 21 -4.93 12.22 15.57
CA LEU A 21 -6.39 12.18 15.71
C LEU A 21 -6.99 10.96 15.00
N GLU A 22 -6.62 10.70 13.74
CA GLU A 22 -7.08 9.50 13.00
C GLU A 22 -6.78 8.23 13.78
N GLU A 23 -5.55 8.09 14.28
CA GLU A 23 -5.16 6.90 15.02
C GLU A 23 -5.92 6.73 16.33
N GLU A 24 -6.12 7.82 17.09
CA GLU A 24 -6.88 7.81 18.34
C GLU A 24 -8.31 7.29 18.11
N ILE A 25 -8.95 7.77 17.04
CA ILE A 25 -10.28 7.33 16.60
C ILE A 25 -10.27 5.84 16.22
N VAL A 26 -9.33 5.41 15.36
CA VAL A 26 -9.24 4.03 14.89
C VAL A 26 -9.02 3.05 16.04
N ARG A 27 -8.12 3.38 16.97
CA ARG A 27 -7.83 2.54 18.14
C ARG A 27 -9.02 2.50 19.11
N ASP A 28 -9.73 3.61 19.31
CA ASP A 28 -10.94 3.62 20.12
C ASP A 28 -12.03 2.73 19.52
N ILE A 29 -12.32 2.88 18.22
CA ILE A 29 -13.29 2.04 17.51
C ILE A 29 -12.90 0.55 17.61
N ALA A 30 -11.62 0.21 17.37
CA ALA A 30 -11.12 -1.15 17.48
C ALA A 30 -11.30 -1.73 18.89
N ARG A 31 -10.98 -0.94 19.92
CA ARG A 31 -11.17 -1.30 21.33
C ARG A 31 -12.64 -1.51 21.68
N ARG A 32 -13.54 -0.64 21.20
CA ARG A 32 -14.98 -0.77 21.45
C ARG A 32 -15.54 -2.02 20.80
N ILE A 33 -15.27 -2.25 19.51
CA ILE A 33 -15.66 -3.47 18.78
C ILE A 33 -15.17 -4.74 19.51
N ALA A 34 -13.93 -4.72 19.99
CA ALA A 34 -13.37 -5.81 20.77
C ALA A 34 -14.14 -6.03 22.09
N LYS A 35 -14.43 -4.97 22.83
CA LYS A 35 -15.12 -5.05 24.14
C LYS A 35 -16.58 -5.48 24.05
N THR A 36 -17.32 -5.08 23.02
CA THR A 36 -18.75 -5.44 22.91
C THR A 36 -18.96 -6.93 22.65
N GLY A 37 -17.98 -7.62 22.08
CA GLY A 37 -18.05 -9.07 21.83
C GLY A 37 -19.26 -9.49 20.98
N THR A 38 -19.63 -10.77 21.08
CA THR A 38 -20.83 -11.35 20.45
C THR A 38 -21.54 -12.28 21.42
N MET A 39 -22.82 -12.03 21.71
CA MET A 39 -23.71 -12.95 22.45
C MET A 39 -25.17 -12.84 22.01
N THR A 40 -25.92 -13.89 22.35
CA THR A 40 -27.18 -14.41 21.79
C THR A 40 -28.45 -13.56 21.93
N ASP A 41 -28.44 -12.47 22.69
CA ASP A 41 -29.62 -11.58 22.84
C ASP A 41 -29.41 -10.26 22.10
N THR A 42 -29.97 -10.19 20.89
CA THR A 42 -29.87 -9.05 19.97
C THR A 42 -30.29 -7.72 20.59
N GLY A 43 -31.22 -7.70 21.56
CA GLY A 43 -31.68 -6.47 22.23
C GLY A 43 -30.66 -5.84 23.20
N ILE A 44 -29.97 -6.64 24.02
CA ILE A 44 -28.92 -6.14 24.93
C ILE A 44 -27.71 -5.68 24.11
N TRP A 45 -27.39 -6.44 23.07
CA TRP A 45 -26.31 -6.12 22.16
C TRP A 45 -26.57 -4.80 21.42
N GLN A 46 -27.77 -4.58 20.87
CA GLN A 46 -28.14 -3.31 20.22
C GLN A 46 -28.08 -2.12 21.19
N ALA A 47 -28.54 -2.29 22.43
CA ALA A 47 -28.48 -1.23 23.45
C ALA A 47 -27.04 -0.86 23.84
N GLN A 48 -26.15 -1.85 24.01
CA GLN A 48 -24.73 -1.62 24.27
C GLN A 48 -24.06 -0.88 23.09
N HIS A 49 -24.37 -1.28 21.84
CA HIS A 49 -23.85 -0.60 20.66
C HIS A 49 -24.33 0.86 20.56
N MET A 50 -25.60 1.14 20.89
CA MET A 50 -26.11 2.51 20.92
C MET A 50 -25.43 3.36 22.00
N GLN A 51 -25.16 2.79 23.18
CA GLN A 51 -24.44 3.48 24.26
C GLN A 51 -22.98 3.76 23.87
N GLU A 52 -22.28 2.78 23.30
CA GLU A 52 -20.92 2.92 22.79
C GLU A 52 -20.85 3.94 21.65
N LEU A 53 -21.87 3.98 20.78
CA LEU A 53 -21.96 4.93 19.67
C LEU A 53 -22.18 6.38 20.14
N GLY A 54 -23.01 6.60 21.16
CA GLY A 54 -23.18 7.92 21.77
C GLY A 54 -21.91 8.41 22.46
N THR A 55 -21.24 7.50 23.18
CA THR A 55 -19.98 7.80 23.86
C THR A 55 -18.87 8.10 22.85
N LEU A 56 -18.70 7.25 21.82
CA LEU A 56 -17.76 7.44 20.71
C LEU A 56 -17.93 8.81 20.07
N HIS A 57 -19.18 9.23 19.80
CA HIS A 57 -19.43 10.55 19.21
C HIS A 57 -18.90 11.70 20.08
N SER A 58 -19.22 11.67 21.38
CA SER A 58 -18.78 12.71 22.31
C SER A 58 -17.25 12.75 22.49
N GLU A 59 -16.60 11.58 22.52
CA GLU A 59 -15.15 11.49 22.64
C GLU A 59 -14.44 11.93 21.36
N VAL A 60 -14.94 11.54 20.17
CA VAL A 60 -14.40 12.01 18.89
C VAL A 60 -14.53 13.53 18.77
N LEU A 61 -15.67 14.11 19.19
CA LEU A 61 -15.83 15.57 19.22
C LEU A 61 -14.83 16.25 20.17
N SER A 62 -14.61 15.67 21.36
CA SER A 62 -13.61 16.19 22.31
C SER A 62 -12.19 16.12 21.75
N SER A 63 -11.81 15.00 21.11
CA SER A 63 -10.50 14.85 20.48
C SER A 63 -10.35 15.79 19.28
N VAL A 64 -11.38 15.93 18.44
CA VAL A 64 -11.42 16.92 17.36
C VAL A 64 -11.18 18.34 17.90
N ALA A 65 -11.87 18.75 18.97
CA ALA A 65 -11.71 20.07 19.57
C ALA A 65 -10.27 20.30 20.05
N LYS A 66 -9.72 19.35 20.83
CA LYS A 66 -8.34 19.38 21.32
C LYS A 66 -7.30 19.52 20.20
N TYR A 67 -7.47 18.81 19.09
CA TYR A 67 -6.55 18.88 17.95
C TYR A 67 -6.81 20.13 17.08
N SER A 68 -8.03 20.65 17.04
CA SER A 68 -8.37 21.89 16.34
C SER A 68 -7.71 23.10 16.98
N ASP A 69 -7.74 23.22 18.32
CA ASP A 69 -7.10 24.32 19.05
C ASP A 69 -5.58 24.37 18.79
N LYS A 70 -4.92 23.20 18.82
CA LYS A 70 -3.49 23.09 18.51
C LYS A 70 -3.18 23.42 17.04
N THR A 71 -4.08 23.04 16.14
CA THR A 71 -3.93 23.31 14.71
C THR A 71 -4.03 24.81 14.42
N GLU A 72 -4.88 25.53 15.14
CA GLU A 72 -5.10 26.95 14.91
C GLU A 72 -3.81 27.77 15.06
N SER A 73 -3.08 27.57 16.16
CA SER A 73 -1.83 28.30 16.40
C SER A 73 -0.74 27.96 15.38
N GLU A 74 -0.60 26.67 15.03
CA GLU A 74 0.39 26.23 14.04
C GLU A 74 0.04 26.72 12.63
N LEU A 75 -1.25 26.71 12.27
CA LEU A 75 -1.72 27.22 10.99
C LEU A 75 -1.49 28.73 10.87
N LYS A 76 -1.79 29.50 11.93
CA LYS A 76 -1.56 30.94 11.91
C LYS A 76 -0.09 31.27 11.69
N LYS A 77 0.79 30.63 12.46
CA LYS A 77 2.24 30.78 12.33
C LYS A 77 2.72 30.40 10.92
N LEU A 78 2.24 29.28 10.38
CA LEU A 78 2.57 28.84 9.03
C LEU A 78 2.19 29.89 7.98
N PHE A 79 1.00 30.49 8.09
CA PHE A 79 0.58 31.56 7.19
C PHE A 79 1.47 32.79 7.31
N GLU A 80 1.76 33.25 8.53
CA GLU A 80 2.66 34.39 8.77
C GLU A 80 4.06 34.15 8.17
N ASP A 81 4.67 32.99 8.45
CA ASP A 81 6.01 32.63 7.98
C ASP A 81 6.04 32.51 6.44
N ALA A 82 5.04 31.86 5.85
CA ALA A 82 4.91 31.71 4.40
C ALA A 82 4.67 33.05 3.70
N GLY A 83 3.83 33.89 4.28
CA GLY A 83 3.54 35.23 3.77
C GLY A 83 4.78 36.11 3.76
N VAL A 84 5.55 36.12 4.87
CA VAL A 84 6.81 36.89 4.97
C VAL A 84 7.82 36.38 3.95
N THR A 85 8.04 35.06 3.90
CA THR A 85 9.02 34.44 2.99
C THR A 85 8.69 34.73 1.54
N ALA A 86 7.43 34.54 1.14
CA ALA A 86 6.99 34.77 -0.23
C ALA A 86 7.16 36.24 -0.61
N THR A 87 6.72 37.15 0.25
CA THR A 87 6.73 38.59 -0.03
C THR A 87 8.15 39.15 -0.10
N GLU A 88 9.03 38.76 0.83
CA GLU A 88 10.37 39.36 0.91
C GLU A 88 11.25 38.95 -0.29
N TYR A 89 11.07 37.74 -0.81
CA TYR A 89 11.74 37.32 -2.04
C TYR A 89 11.33 38.20 -3.24
N ASP A 90 10.04 38.46 -3.41
CA ASP A 90 9.54 39.28 -4.52
C ASP A 90 9.95 40.76 -4.34
N ASN A 91 9.93 41.24 -3.10
CA ASN A 91 10.34 42.59 -2.73
C ASN A 91 11.80 42.86 -3.11
N GLU A 92 12.69 41.89 -2.94
CA GLU A 92 14.09 42.05 -3.34
C GLU A 92 14.23 42.25 -4.85
N ILE A 93 13.47 41.52 -5.65
CA ILE A 93 13.45 41.68 -7.12
C ILE A 93 12.92 43.07 -7.49
N TYR A 94 11.87 43.54 -6.82
CA TYR A 94 11.33 44.89 -7.03
C TYR A 94 12.36 45.98 -6.69
N ARG A 95 13.07 45.86 -5.57
CA ARG A 95 14.13 46.83 -5.17
C ARG A 95 15.27 46.89 -6.17
N GLN A 96 15.71 45.75 -6.67
CA GLN A 96 16.77 45.67 -7.69
C GLN A 96 16.38 46.35 -9.01
N ASN A 97 15.07 46.48 -9.27
CA ASN A 97 14.52 47.18 -10.44
C ASN A 97 14.06 48.62 -10.11
N GLY A 98 14.52 49.20 -9.00
CA GLY A 98 14.29 50.60 -8.65
C GLY A 98 12.90 50.90 -8.08
N LEU A 99 12.12 49.88 -7.73
CA LEU A 99 10.81 50.03 -7.10
C LEU A 99 10.93 49.97 -5.57
N ASN A 100 9.93 50.52 -4.87
CA ASN A 100 9.92 50.58 -3.41
C ASN A 100 8.74 49.78 -2.84
N PRO A 101 8.84 48.44 -2.74
CA PRO A 101 7.78 47.61 -2.23
C PRO A 101 7.59 47.79 -0.72
N LYS A 102 6.34 47.71 -0.25
CA LYS A 102 6.03 47.64 1.18
C LYS A 102 6.35 46.25 1.72
N SER A 103 6.87 46.18 2.94
CA SER A 103 6.93 44.91 3.66
C SER A 103 5.53 44.45 4.07
N LEU A 104 5.37 43.13 4.26
CA LEU A 104 4.09 42.53 4.62
C LEU A 104 3.44 43.22 5.83
N LYS A 105 4.22 43.51 6.87
CA LYS A 105 3.73 44.13 8.11
C LYS A 105 3.30 45.59 7.96
N VAL A 106 3.65 46.25 6.86
CA VAL A 106 3.35 47.66 6.60
C VAL A 106 2.19 47.81 5.62
N SER A 107 1.90 46.81 4.79
CA SER A 107 0.79 46.86 3.82
C SER A 107 -0.50 46.32 4.42
N ASP A 108 -1.47 47.20 4.66
CA ASP A 108 -2.81 46.82 5.14
C ASP A 108 -3.51 45.84 4.18
N VAL A 109 -3.35 46.03 2.88
CA VAL A 109 -3.95 45.17 1.84
C VAL A 109 -3.36 43.76 1.91
N GLN A 110 -2.04 43.63 1.96
CA GLN A 110 -1.38 42.32 2.02
C GLN A 110 -1.71 41.59 3.33
N MET A 111 -1.78 42.31 4.46
CA MET A 111 -2.20 41.74 5.74
C MET A 111 -3.67 41.27 5.72
N GLN A 112 -4.57 42.02 5.07
CA GLN A 112 -5.95 41.59 4.90
C GLN A 112 -6.07 40.33 4.04
N LEU A 113 -5.30 40.23 2.95
CA LEU A 113 -5.24 39.03 2.11
C LEU A 113 -4.71 37.83 2.88
N LEU A 114 -3.65 38.02 3.68
CA LEU A 114 -3.09 36.98 4.55
C LEU A 114 -4.14 36.45 5.54
N GLU A 115 -4.78 37.37 6.25
CA GLU A 115 -5.80 37.07 7.27
C GLU A 115 -7.02 36.38 6.65
N ALA A 116 -7.47 36.83 5.47
CA ALA A 116 -8.56 36.20 4.74
C ALA A 116 -8.21 34.77 4.28
N GLY A 117 -6.99 34.57 3.78
CA GLY A 117 -6.48 33.26 3.39
C GLY A 117 -6.38 32.28 4.56
N TYR A 118 -5.86 32.77 5.70
CA TYR A 118 -5.80 32.04 6.95
C TYR A 118 -7.21 31.61 7.41
N LYS A 119 -8.13 32.57 7.56
CA LYS A 119 -9.52 32.31 8.01
C LYS A 119 -10.25 31.33 7.09
N LYS A 120 -10.09 31.46 5.77
CA LYS A 120 -10.67 30.53 4.79
C LYS A 120 -10.14 29.12 4.99
N THR A 121 -8.82 28.98 5.16
CA THR A 121 -8.17 27.67 5.33
C THR A 121 -8.55 27.02 6.66
N GLN A 122 -8.58 27.80 7.74
CA GLN A 122 -9.03 27.38 9.06
C GLN A 122 -10.50 26.93 9.03
N GLY A 123 -11.39 27.73 8.41
CA GLY A 123 -12.80 27.38 8.25
C GLY A 123 -12.99 26.09 7.46
N ASN A 124 -12.21 25.87 6.40
CA ASN A 124 -12.20 24.61 5.67
C ASN A 124 -11.74 23.42 6.54
N LEU A 125 -10.69 23.59 7.37
CA LEU A 125 -10.26 22.54 8.30
C LEU A 125 -11.34 22.21 9.32
N SER A 126 -12.00 23.22 9.88
CA SER A 126 -13.15 23.04 10.77
C SER A 126 -14.29 22.27 10.08
N ASN A 127 -14.61 22.60 8.84
CA ASN A 127 -15.63 21.87 8.07
C ASN A 127 -15.24 20.40 7.81
N LEU A 128 -13.96 20.13 7.53
CA LEU A 128 -13.46 18.77 7.36
C LEU A 128 -13.61 17.97 8.68
N THR A 129 -13.34 18.57 9.83
CA THR A 129 -13.47 17.91 11.13
C THR A 129 -14.90 17.75 11.61
N LEU A 130 -15.83 18.62 11.23
CA LEU A 130 -17.26 18.49 11.56
C LEU A 130 -17.87 17.17 11.05
N THR A 131 -17.43 16.68 9.89
CA THR A 131 -17.89 15.39 9.35
C THR A 131 -17.18 14.18 9.98
N THR A 132 -16.08 14.40 10.71
CA THR A 132 -15.25 13.30 11.25
C THR A 132 -15.97 12.52 12.36
N ALA A 133 -16.74 13.18 13.22
CA ALA A 133 -17.53 12.49 14.24
C ALA A 133 -18.62 11.60 13.62
N VAL A 134 -19.33 12.12 12.61
CA VAL A 134 -20.37 11.38 11.88
C VAL A 134 -19.78 10.21 11.07
N SER A 135 -18.64 10.43 10.40
CA SER A 135 -17.97 9.36 9.65
C SER A 135 -17.36 8.29 10.56
N SER A 136 -16.94 8.66 11.78
CA SER A 136 -16.46 7.72 12.80
C SER A 136 -17.59 6.85 13.34
N GLN A 137 -18.75 7.44 13.66
CA GLN A 137 -19.96 6.68 13.99
C GLN A 137 -20.37 5.75 12.85
N THR A 138 -20.36 6.25 11.61
CA THR A 138 -20.68 5.43 10.43
C THR A 138 -19.71 4.26 10.29
N SER A 139 -18.42 4.49 10.55
CA SER A 139 -17.40 3.42 10.56
C SER A 139 -17.68 2.38 11.63
N PHE A 140 -18.02 2.80 12.85
CA PHE A 140 -18.37 1.89 13.94
C PHE A 140 -19.63 1.08 13.63
N ILE A 141 -20.72 1.74 13.16
CA ILE A 141 -21.95 1.07 12.73
C ILE A 141 -21.65 0.03 11.65
N ASN A 142 -20.91 0.41 10.61
CA ASN A 142 -20.60 -0.49 9.49
C ASN A 142 -19.75 -1.68 9.95
N ALA A 143 -18.80 -1.45 10.84
CA ALA A 143 -17.94 -2.51 11.38
C ALA A 143 -18.74 -3.50 12.24
N CYS A 144 -19.61 -3.01 13.11
CA CYS A 144 -20.50 -3.83 13.93
C CYS A 144 -21.53 -4.58 13.06
N SER A 145 -22.13 -3.91 12.08
CA SER A 145 -23.09 -4.51 11.14
C SER A 145 -22.44 -5.60 10.27
N LEU A 146 -21.19 -5.37 9.82
CA LEU A 146 -20.42 -6.36 9.07
C LEU A 146 -20.07 -7.56 9.95
N ALA A 147 -19.66 -7.33 11.21
CA ALA A 147 -19.38 -8.39 12.16
C ALA A 147 -20.64 -9.22 12.44
N GLU A 148 -21.78 -8.57 12.67
CA GLU A 148 -23.08 -9.21 12.86
C GLU A 148 -23.45 -10.04 11.64
N LEU A 149 -23.47 -9.44 10.44
CA LEU A 149 -23.83 -10.14 9.20
C LEU A 149 -22.95 -11.37 8.95
N LYS A 150 -21.63 -11.26 9.20
CA LYS A 150 -20.70 -12.40 9.08
C LYS A 150 -21.00 -13.49 10.12
N ALA A 151 -21.22 -13.11 11.38
CA ALA A 151 -21.54 -14.05 12.45
C ALA A 151 -22.89 -14.75 12.21
N SER A 152 -23.93 -13.99 11.84
CA SER A 152 -25.29 -14.48 11.56
C SER A 152 -25.37 -15.36 10.31
N SER A 153 -24.45 -15.17 9.34
CA SER A 153 -24.39 -16.01 8.14
C SER A 153 -23.96 -17.46 8.41
N GLY A 154 -23.38 -17.74 9.58
CA GLY A 154 -22.80 -19.05 9.92
C GLY A 154 -21.54 -19.41 9.13
N ALA A 155 -21.09 -18.57 8.19
CA ALA A 155 -19.87 -18.78 7.41
C ALA A 155 -18.58 -18.46 8.18
N PHE A 156 -18.70 -17.69 9.27
CA PHE A 156 -17.58 -17.27 10.11
C PHE A 156 -17.94 -17.42 11.58
N THR A 157 -16.94 -17.71 12.43
CA THR A 157 -17.16 -17.61 13.88
C THR A 157 -17.35 -16.14 14.26
N PRO A 158 -18.14 -15.84 15.30
CA PRO A 158 -18.32 -14.47 15.78
C PRO A 158 -16.99 -13.76 16.08
N GLN A 159 -16.02 -14.48 16.65
CA GLN A 159 -14.67 -13.99 16.93
C GLN A 159 -13.90 -13.65 15.63
N GLN A 160 -14.04 -14.47 14.59
CA GLN A 160 -13.45 -14.17 13.28
C GLN A 160 -14.09 -12.91 12.66
N ALA A 161 -15.41 -12.75 12.82
CA ALA A 161 -16.14 -11.59 12.31
C ALA A 161 -15.70 -10.28 12.99
N ILE A 162 -15.52 -10.31 14.32
CA ILE A 162 -14.98 -9.19 15.11
C ILE A 162 -13.54 -8.85 14.69
N ALA A 163 -12.66 -9.86 14.57
CA ALA A 163 -11.28 -9.66 14.17
C ALA A 163 -11.16 -9.04 12.76
N ASP A 164 -12.05 -9.45 11.84
CA ASP A 164 -12.14 -8.87 10.50
C ASP A 164 -12.65 -7.43 10.51
N ALA A 165 -13.63 -7.11 11.37
CA ALA A 165 -14.17 -5.76 11.51
C ALA A 165 -13.11 -4.77 12.04
N ILE A 166 -12.34 -5.17 13.07
CA ILE A 166 -11.21 -4.38 13.59
C ILE A 166 -10.18 -4.11 12.48
N LYS A 167 -9.84 -5.15 11.71
CA LYS A 167 -8.94 -5.03 10.55
C LYS A 167 -9.48 -4.04 9.52
N GLN A 168 -10.77 -4.12 9.18
CA GLN A 168 -11.40 -3.25 8.18
C GLN A 168 -11.35 -1.78 8.61
N VAL A 169 -11.75 -1.48 9.85
CA VAL A 169 -11.69 -0.13 10.43
C VAL A 169 -10.26 0.43 10.35
N ALA A 170 -9.26 -0.38 10.73
CA ALA A 170 -7.87 0.08 10.73
C ALA A 170 -7.33 0.38 9.31
N GLN A 171 -7.79 -0.36 8.30
CA GLN A 171 -7.42 -0.16 6.91
C GLN A 171 -8.12 1.05 6.28
N ASP A 172 -9.39 1.25 6.62
CA ASP A 172 -10.21 2.36 6.13
C ASP A 172 -9.74 3.69 6.72
N GLY A 173 -9.49 3.72 8.04
CA GLY A 173 -9.11 4.93 8.74
C GLY A 173 -10.23 5.95 8.87
N ALA A 174 -9.87 7.16 9.30
CA ALA A 174 -10.79 8.28 9.36
C ALA A 174 -10.91 8.95 7.98
N TYR A 175 -12.13 9.32 7.62
CA TYR A 175 -12.42 9.96 6.33
C TYR A 175 -13.35 11.15 6.50
N VAL A 176 -13.25 12.04 5.52
CA VAL A 176 -14.13 13.18 5.34
C VAL A 176 -15.07 12.91 4.17
N ILE A 177 -16.28 13.45 4.25
CA ILE A 177 -17.28 13.35 3.19
C ILE A 177 -17.53 14.75 2.64
N TYR A 178 -17.28 14.95 1.35
CA TYR A 178 -17.57 16.20 0.68
C TYR A 178 -19.06 16.30 0.34
N PRO A 179 -19.61 17.52 0.16
CA PRO A 179 -20.99 17.71 -0.32
C PRO A 179 -21.30 16.98 -1.64
N SER A 180 -20.29 16.72 -2.47
CA SER A 180 -20.41 15.94 -3.71
C SER A 180 -20.59 14.44 -3.50
N GLY A 181 -20.52 13.95 -2.26
CA GLY A 181 -20.46 12.52 -1.93
C GLY A 181 -19.07 11.90 -2.10
N HIS A 182 -18.09 12.66 -2.60
CA HIS A 182 -16.71 12.21 -2.65
C HIS A 182 -16.16 11.96 -1.24
N ARG A 183 -15.35 10.92 -1.09
CA ARG A 183 -14.73 10.52 0.18
C ARG A 183 -13.22 10.58 0.04
N ASP A 184 -12.57 11.33 0.92
CA ASP A 184 -11.11 11.30 1.08
C ASP A 184 -10.73 10.88 2.49
N ARG A 185 -9.52 10.34 2.61
CA ARG A 185 -8.88 10.16 3.91
C ARG A 185 -8.61 11.52 4.56
N LEU A 186 -8.72 11.58 5.88
CA LEU A 186 -8.57 12.81 6.65
C LEU A 186 -7.19 13.47 6.40
N ASP A 187 -6.11 12.69 6.44
CA ASP A 187 -4.74 13.17 6.20
C ASP A 187 -4.56 13.79 4.80
N VAL A 188 -5.13 13.17 3.77
CA VAL A 188 -5.11 13.65 2.38
C VAL A 188 -5.89 14.96 2.24
N ALA A 189 -7.08 15.04 2.82
CA ALA A 189 -7.93 16.22 2.78
C ALA A 189 -7.27 17.43 3.46
N VAL A 190 -6.69 17.20 4.65
CA VAL A 190 -6.00 18.23 5.44
C VAL A 190 -4.77 18.73 4.69
N ARG A 191 -3.91 17.83 4.19
CA ARG A 191 -2.72 18.21 3.40
C ARG A 191 -3.10 19.09 2.22
N ARG A 192 -4.09 18.66 1.43
CA ARG A 192 -4.54 19.40 0.25
C ARG A 192 -5.08 20.77 0.63
N ASN A 193 -5.88 20.87 1.69
CA ASN A 193 -6.45 22.14 2.14
C ASN A 193 -5.37 23.13 2.60
N VAL A 194 -4.44 22.71 3.46
CA VAL A 194 -3.36 23.58 3.97
C VAL A 194 -2.44 24.06 2.84
N MET A 195 -1.92 23.12 2.04
CA MET A 195 -0.99 23.45 0.96
C MET A 195 -1.64 24.36 -0.09
N THR A 196 -2.88 24.07 -0.47
CA THR A 196 -3.63 24.91 -1.43
C THR A 196 -3.92 26.28 -0.83
N GLY A 197 -4.30 26.35 0.45
CA GLY A 197 -4.57 27.61 1.16
C GLY A 197 -3.35 28.52 1.19
N ILE A 198 -2.18 27.98 1.54
CA ILE A 198 -0.90 28.71 1.52
C ILE A 198 -0.57 29.19 0.11
N GLY A 199 -0.56 28.29 -0.87
CA GLY A 199 -0.20 28.62 -2.25
C GLY A 199 -1.11 29.69 -2.88
N GLN A 200 -2.41 29.62 -2.62
CA GLN A 200 -3.38 30.63 -3.08
C GLN A 200 -3.16 31.97 -2.38
N THR A 201 -2.94 31.97 -1.07
CA THR A 201 -2.79 33.20 -0.27
C THR A 201 -1.52 33.95 -0.66
N THR A 202 -0.38 33.26 -0.73
CA THR A 202 0.87 33.89 -1.17
C THR A 202 0.79 34.35 -2.63
N GLY A 203 0.04 33.63 -3.48
CA GLY A 203 -0.22 34.04 -4.85
C GLY A 203 -1.04 35.33 -4.96
N GLN A 204 -2.06 35.50 -4.12
CA GLN A 204 -2.88 36.71 -4.09
C GLN A 204 -2.08 37.91 -3.55
N ILE A 205 -1.25 37.71 -2.54
CA ILE A 205 -0.33 38.76 -2.05
C ILE A 205 0.65 39.18 -3.15
N CYS A 206 1.27 38.22 -3.83
CA CYS A 206 2.18 38.48 -4.94
C CYS A 206 1.48 39.23 -6.09
N LEU A 207 0.26 38.82 -6.45
CA LEU A 207 -0.56 39.49 -7.45
C LEU A 207 -0.88 40.94 -7.07
N SER A 208 -1.28 41.17 -5.82
CA SER A 208 -1.55 42.52 -5.29
C SER A 208 -0.30 43.41 -5.38
N ASN A 209 0.87 42.88 -5.04
CA ASN A 209 2.13 43.63 -5.10
C ASN A 209 2.51 43.98 -6.53
N ALA A 210 2.36 43.03 -7.45
CA ALA A 210 2.63 43.24 -8.86
C ALA A 210 1.74 44.35 -9.43
N GLN A 211 0.46 44.36 -9.07
CA GLN A 211 -0.48 45.41 -9.47
C GLN A 211 -0.13 46.78 -8.88
N GLU A 212 0.17 46.85 -7.57
CA GLU A 212 0.55 48.11 -6.90
C GLU A 212 1.82 48.73 -7.48
N LEU A 213 2.75 47.88 -7.92
CA LEU A 213 4.07 48.29 -8.42
C LEU A 213 4.14 48.36 -9.96
N GLY A 214 3.03 48.11 -10.66
CA GLY A 214 2.97 48.17 -12.12
C GLY A 214 3.78 47.09 -12.83
N CYS A 215 4.03 45.95 -12.20
CA CYS A 215 4.72 44.80 -12.77
C CYS A 215 3.68 43.86 -13.40
N ASP A 216 3.70 43.74 -14.73
CA ASP A 216 2.73 42.91 -15.46
C ASP A 216 3.19 41.46 -15.68
N LEU A 217 4.50 41.23 -15.73
CA LEU A 217 5.06 39.95 -16.13
C LEU A 217 5.56 39.16 -14.92
N MET A 218 5.22 37.88 -14.87
CA MET A 218 5.60 36.95 -13.82
C MET A 218 6.22 35.70 -14.43
N GLU A 219 7.37 35.24 -13.94
CA GLU A 219 7.97 33.98 -14.39
C GLU A 219 7.56 32.83 -13.46
N ILE A 220 7.07 31.72 -14.03
CA ILE A 220 6.63 30.53 -13.27
C ILE A 220 7.85 29.71 -12.84
N THR A 221 7.86 29.25 -11.59
CA THR A 221 8.92 28.36 -11.08
C THR A 221 8.95 27.03 -11.84
N ALA A 222 10.09 26.35 -11.84
CA ALA A 222 10.23 25.02 -12.42
C ALA A 222 10.75 24.04 -11.37
N HIS A 223 10.21 22.82 -11.34
CA HIS A 223 10.69 21.75 -10.48
C HIS A 223 10.50 20.38 -11.13
N ALA A 224 11.30 19.41 -10.67
CA ALA A 224 11.11 18.02 -11.05
C ALA A 224 9.86 17.47 -10.35
N GLY A 225 9.20 16.50 -10.98
CA GLY A 225 7.97 15.91 -10.45
C GLY A 225 6.74 16.83 -10.55
N ALA A 226 6.76 17.81 -11.46
CA ALA A 226 5.55 18.50 -11.90
C ALA A 226 4.60 17.51 -12.57
N ARG A 227 3.30 17.64 -12.31
CA ARG A 227 2.29 16.81 -12.99
C ARG A 227 2.27 17.15 -14.49
N PRO A 228 1.88 16.22 -15.39
CA PRO A 228 2.03 16.42 -16.83
C PRO A 228 1.40 17.70 -17.40
N SER A 229 0.19 18.07 -16.95
CA SER A 229 -0.45 19.32 -17.39
C SER A 229 0.28 20.59 -16.91
N HIS A 230 1.03 20.47 -15.81
CA HIS A 230 1.87 21.51 -15.23
C HIS A 230 3.34 21.37 -15.70
N ALA A 231 3.66 20.50 -16.63
CA ALA A 231 5.01 20.48 -17.21
C ALA A 231 5.17 21.58 -18.28
N ALA A 232 4.06 21.92 -18.96
CA ALA A 232 4.02 22.81 -20.11
C ALA A 232 4.30 24.29 -19.77
N TRP A 233 3.93 24.73 -18.57
CA TRP A 233 4.09 26.11 -18.12
C TRP A 233 5.42 26.40 -17.41
N GLN A 234 6.30 25.40 -17.21
CA GLN A 234 7.44 25.55 -16.31
C GLN A 234 8.42 26.56 -16.89
N GLY A 235 8.82 27.53 -16.07
CA GLY A 235 9.69 28.62 -16.50
C GLY A 235 9.03 29.58 -17.47
N GLN A 236 7.76 29.45 -17.86
CA GLN A 236 7.12 30.38 -18.80
C GLN A 236 6.79 31.72 -18.12
N ILE A 237 6.70 32.77 -18.93
CA ILE A 237 6.29 34.09 -18.48
C ILE A 237 4.78 34.24 -18.67
N VAL A 238 4.12 34.75 -17.64
CA VAL A 238 2.70 35.04 -17.57
C VAL A 238 2.52 36.55 -17.53
N SER A 239 1.65 37.09 -18.38
CA SER A 239 1.16 38.46 -18.27
C SER A 239 -0.13 38.48 -17.44
N LEU A 240 -0.15 39.33 -16.43
CA LEU A 240 -1.29 39.53 -15.54
C LEU A 240 -2.43 40.29 -16.26
N SER A 241 -2.11 41.18 -17.19
CA SER A 241 -3.05 41.92 -18.04
C SER A 241 -3.49 41.16 -19.30
N GLY A 242 -2.79 40.07 -19.66
CA GLY A 242 -3.05 39.30 -20.88
C GLY A 242 -2.37 39.89 -22.14
N GLN A 243 -1.22 40.55 -21.97
CA GLN A 243 -0.37 41.03 -23.05
C GLN A 243 -0.01 39.89 -24.02
N ARG A 244 -0.15 40.16 -25.33
CA ARG A 244 0.20 39.22 -26.39
C ARG A 244 1.69 38.88 -26.36
N GLY A 245 2.01 37.60 -26.54
CA GLY A 245 3.39 37.09 -26.53
C GLY A 245 3.78 36.35 -25.24
N TYR A 246 2.93 36.42 -24.22
CA TYR A 246 3.08 35.72 -22.93
C TYR A 246 1.86 34.83 -22.65
N LEU A 247 1.98 33.91 -21.69
CA LEU A 247 0.81 33.18 -21.18
C LEU A 247 -0.12 34.13 -20.42
N SER A 248 -1.42 33.88 -20.47
CA SER A 248 -2.40 34.58 -19.65
C SER A 248 -2.74 33.79 -18.38
N LEU A 249 -3.42 34.44 -17.42
CA LEU A 249 -3.98 33.77 -16.25
C LEU A 249 -4.93 32.61 -16.64
N SER A 250 -5.66 32.75 -17.74
CA SER A 250 -6.52 31.69 -18.27
C SER A 250 -5.73 30.51 -18.84
N ASP A 251 -4.61 30.74 -19.51
CA ASP A 251 -3.80 29.67 -20.12
C ASP A 251 -3.22 28.71 -19.08
N ILE A 252 -2.99 29.22 -17.86
CA ILE A 252 -2.50 28.46 -16.71
C ILE A 252 -3.63 28.01 -15.76
N GLY A 253 -4.88 28.29 -16.10
CA GLY A 253 -6.04 27.95 -15.26
C GLY A 253 -6.01 28.61 -13.87
N TYR A 254 -5.45 29.82 -13.73
CA TYR A 254 -5.39 30.48 -12.43
C TYR A 254 -6.80 30.67 -11.85
N GLY A 255 -7.00 30.24 -10.60
CA GLY A 255 -8.29 30.27 -9.94
C GLY A 255 -9.16 29.02 -10.14
N THR A 256 -8.76 28.06 -10.99
CA THR A 256 -9.42 26.75 -11.08
C THR A 256 -8.85 25.77 -10.06
N GLY A 257 -9.60 24.70 -9.76
CA GLY A 257 -9.17 23.66 -8.83
C GLY A 257 -7.92 22.93 -9.30
N ASP A 258 -7.79 22.67 -10.59
CA ASP A 258 -6.64 21.97 -11.17
C ASP A 258 -5.55 22.93 -11.69
N GLY A 259 -5.77 24.22 -11.90
CA GLY A 259 -4.79 25.12 -12.50
C GLY A 259 -3.66 25.58 -11.56
N PHE A 260 -3.06 26.72 -11.91
CA PHE A 260 -1.96 27.35 -11.17
C PHE A 260 -2.37 27.70 -9.75
N LYS A 261 -1.53 27.33 -8.77
CA LYS A 261 -1.83 27.44 -7.33
C LYS A 261 -3.13 26.72 -6.91
N GLY A 262 -3.61 25.77 -7.74
CA GLY A 262 -4.71 24.87 -7.44
C GLY A 262 -4.28 23.68 -6.57
N TRP A 263 -5.13 22.66 -6.53
CA TRP A 263 -4.96 21.46 -5.70
C TRP A 263 -3.60 20.80 -5.92
N ASN A 264 -2.83 20.68 -4.82
CA ASN A 264 -1.51 20.04 -4.79
C ASN A 264 -0.47 20.62 -5.79
N CYS A 265 -0.70 21.83 -6.31
CA CYS A 265 0.25 22.52 -7.16
C CYS A 265 1.42 23.06 -6.31
N ARG A 266 2.66 22.76 -6.70
CA ARG A 266 3.88 23.26 -6.03
C ARG A 266 4.55 24.40 -6.80
N HIS A 267 3.92 24.86 -7.87
CA HIS A 267 4.40 25.98 -8.65
C HIS A 267 4.07 27.29 -7.93
N ASP A 268 4.98 28.23 -8.07
CA ASP A 268 4.83 29.62 -7.67
C ASP A 268 5.32 30.49 -8.83
N TRP A 269 5.19 31.80 -8.70
CA TRP A 269 5.72 32.76 -9.66
C TRP A 269 6.45 33.88 -8.92
N TYR A 270 7.20 34.69 -9.65
CA TYR A 270 7.87 35.87 -9.12
C TYR A 270 7.96 36.95 -10.20
N PRO A 271 8.20 38.21 -9.81
CA PRO A 271 8.23 39.34 -10.73
C PRO A 271 9.28 39.16 -11.82
N TYR A 272 8.91 39.43 -13.07
CA TYR A 272 9.80 39.42 -14.22
C TYR A 272 9.78 40.81 -14.88
N PHE A 273 10.97 41.35 -15.15
CA PHE A 273 11.13 42.61 -15.87
C PHE A 273 11.66 42.31 -17.27
N GLU A 274 11.02 42.87 -18.30
CA GLU A 274 11.39 42.61 -19.69
C GLU A 274 12.88 42.93 -19.95
N GLY A 275 13.58 42.02 -20.62
CA GLY A 275 15.03 42.10 -20.84
C GLY A 275 15.89 41.52 -19.71
N SER A 276 15.31 41.18 -18.56
CA SER A 276 16.02 40.47 -17.49
C SER A 276 16.33 39.02 -17.88
N SER A 277 17.42 38.49 -17.31
CA SER A 277 17.76 37.08 -17.46
C SER A 277 16.66 36.17 -16.92
N ARG A 278 16.37 35.10 -17.64
CA ARG A 278 15.44 34.05 -17.21
C ARG A 278 16.09 33.21 -16.10
N MET A 279 15.29 32.78 -15.13
CA MET A 279 15.79 31.92 -14.04
C MET A 279 16.06 30.49 -14.50
N TYR A 280 15.29 30.00 -15.47
CA TYR A 280 15.37 28.63 -15.94
C TYR A 280 15.74 28.59 -17.42
N SER A 281 16.77 27.83 -17.77
CA SER A 281 17.07 27.59 -19.18
C SER A 281 16.14 26.54 -19.78
N VAL A 282 15.96 26.58 -21.10
CA VAL A 282 15.20 25.56 -21.84
C VAL A 282 15.79 24.16 -21.64
N LYS A 283 17.12 24.06 -21.45
CA LYS A 283 17.80 22.81 -21.19
C LYS A 283 17.42 22.26 -19.80
N ASP A 284 17.46 23.10 -18.77
CA ASP A 284 17.11 22.68 -17.40
C ASP A 284 15.67 22.20 -17.32
N ILE A 285 14.72 22.92 -17.96
CA ILE A 285 13.31 22.53 -17.98
C ILE A 285 13.10 21.17 -18.68
N LYS A 286 13.84 20.91 -19.77
CA LYS A 286 13.80 19.60 -20.46
C LYS A 286 14.33 18.48 -19.56
N GLU A 287 15.40 18.73 -18.81
CA GLU A 287 15.96 17.76 -17.87
C GLU A 287 15.00 17.47 -16.70
N LEU A 288 14.33 18.49 -16.14
CA LEU A 288 13.34 18.32 -15.07
C LEU A 288 12.14 17.44 -15.48
N ASN A 289 11.79 17.45 -16.77
CA ASN A 289 10.68 16.71 -17.34
C ASN A 289 11.09 15.37 -18.00
N ALA A 290 12.38 15.02 -17.97
CA ALA A 290 12.89 13.85 -18.65
C ALA A 290 12.42 12.54 -17.99
N LYS A 291 12.26 11.49 -18.82
CA LYS A 291 12.04 10.12 -18.36
C LYS A 291 13.39 9.44 -18.11
N ASN A 292 14.04 9.79 -17.01
CA ASN A 292 15.39 9.34 -16.66
C ASN A 292 15.44 8.39 -15.45
N ILE A 293 14.29 7.97 -14.91
CA ILE A 293 14.22 7.04 -13.79
C ILE A 293 13.84 5.64 -14.29
N GLU A 294 14.75 4.69 -14.16
CA GLU A 294 14.53 3.30 -14.54
C GLU A 294 13.81 2.54 -13.40
N TYR A 295 12.73 1.85 -13.74
CA TYR A 295 12.01 0.95 -12.84
C TYR A 295 12.66 -0.45 -12.79
N PRO A 296 12.28 -1.31 -11.82
CA PRO A 296 12.84 -2.66 -11.73
C PRO A 296 12.63 -3.53 -12.98
N ASP A 297 11.62 -3.23 -13.80
CA ASP A 297 11.29 -3.91 -15.06
C ASP A 297 12.04 -3.34 -16.28
N GLY A 298 12.90 -2.33 -16.09
CA GLY A 298 13.68 -1.67 -17.14
C GLY A 298 12.94 -0.55 -17.87
N SER A 299 11.71 -0.23 -17.48
CA SER A 299 10.95 0.88 -18.08
C SER A 299 11.41 2.25 -17.56
N MET A 300 11.39 3.26 -18.43
CA MET A 300 11.85 4.62 -18.12
C MET A 300 10.69 5.55 -17.77
N HIS A 301 10.79 6.20 -16.61
CA HIS A 301 9.76 7.02 -16.00
C HIS A 301 10.24 8.41 -15.64
N THR A 302 9.30 9.33 -15.51
CA THR A 302 9.52 10.67 -14.94
C THR A 302 9.64 10.60 -13.42
N LEU A 303 10.22 11.65 -12.80
CA LEU A 303 10.19 11.80 -11.35
C LEU A 303 8.76 11.81 -10.78
N TYR A 304 7.82 12.42 -11.51
CA TYR A 304 6.41 12.44 -11.09
C TYR A 304 5.85 11.02 -10.93
N GLU A 305 6.01 10.17 -11.93
CA GLU A 305 5.54 8.78 -11.91
C GLU A 305 6.22 7.99 -10.78
N ALA A 306 7.54 8.13 -10.64
CA ALA A 306 8.31 7.46 -9.58
C ALA A 306 7.87 7.88 -8.16
N GLU A 307 7.63 9.17 -7.93
CA GLU A 307 7.09 9.66 -6.67
C GLU A 307 5.66 9.14 -6.41
N GLN A 308 4.80 9.07 -7.42
CA GLN A 308 3.46 8.50 -7.25
C GLN A 308 3.52 7.03 -6.82
N GLN A 309 4.43 6.27 -7.41
CA GLN A 309 4.66 4.87 -7.06
C GLN A 309 5.23 4.73 -5.64
N GLN A 310 6.21 5.57 -5.26
CA GLN A 310 6.72 5.63 -3.89
C GLN A 310 5.60 5.92 -2.89
N ARG A 311 4.75 6.92 -3.15
CA ARG A 311 3.60 7.27 -2.31
C ARG A 311 2.59 6.12 -2.20
N ALA A 312 2.45 5.29 -3.24
CA ALA A 312 1.62 4.09 -3.18
C ALA A 312 2.19 3.04 -2.21
N PHE A 313 3.51 2.82 -2.20
CA PHE A 313 4.16 1.95 -1.21
C PHE A 313 4.04 2.50 0.21
N GLU A 314 4.30 3.80 0.41
CA GLU A 314 4.21 4.47 1.72
C GLU A 314 2.80 4.35 2.31
N ARG A 315 1.76 4.57 1.49
CA ARG A 315 0.35 4.39 1.90
C ARG A 315 0.05 2.95 2.32
N LYS A 316 0.55 1.95 1.59
CA LYS A 316 0.40 0.53 1.94
C LYS A 316 1.07 0.19 3.27
N ILE A 317 2.28 0.69 3.49
CA ILE A 317 3.02 0.51 4.76
C ILE A 317 2.26 1.16 5.91
N ARG A 318 1.81 2.41 5.75
CA ARG A 318 1.04 3.14 6.76
C ARG A 318 -0.24 2.39 7.15
N ALA A 319 -1.00 1.89 6.17
CA ALA A 319 -2.21 1.11 6.42
C ALA A 319 -1.92 -0.19 7.20
N THR A 320 -0.83 -0.90 6.85
CA THR A 320 -0.41 -2.10 7.60
C THR A 320 0.02 -1.75 9.04
N LYS A 321 0.77 -0.67 9.25
CA LYS A 321 1.17 -0.23 10.60
C LYS A 321 -0.04 0.13 11.47
N ARG A 322 -1.05 0.81 10.91
CA ARG A 322 -2.33 1.08 11.60
C ARG A 322 -3.07 -0.20 11.98
N THR A 323 -3.10 -1.18 11.06
CA THR A 323 -3.68 -2.51 11.34
C THR A 323 -2.97 -3.18 12.52
N LEU A 324 -1.63 -3.13 12.56
CA LEU A 324 -0.86 -3.69 13.67
C LEU A 324 -1.11 -2.94 14.99
N ALA A 325 -1.22 -1.62 14.96
CA ALA A 325 -1.53 -0.81 16.13
C ALA A 325 -2.93 -1.09 16.69
N ALA A 326 -3.95 -1.19 15.82
CA ALA A 326 -5.31 -1.55 16.21
C ALA A 326 -5.39 -2.98 16.78
N CYS A 327 -4.70 -3.95 16.17
CA CYS A 327 -4.61 -5.31 16.72
C CYS A 327 -3.91 -5.32 18.08
N ASP A 328 -2.80 -4.59 18.26
CA ASP A 328 -2.08 -4.51 19.53
C ASP A 328 -2.95 -3.88 20.63
N GLU A 329 -3.72 -2.84 20.28
CA GLU A 329 -4.68 -2.22 21.20
C GLU A 329 -5.76 -3.22 21.64
N ALA A 330 -6.36 -3.95 20.70
CA ALA A 330 -7.37 -4.96 21.01
C ALA A 330 -6.79 -6.09 21.88
N LEU A 331 -5.59 -6.59 21.56
CA LEU A 331 -4.91 -7.63 22.32
C LEU A 331 -4.67 -7.24 23.79
N ASN A 332 -4.38 -5.97 24.08
CA ASN A 332 -4.12 -5.51 25.45
C ASN A 332 -5.40 -5.25 26.27
N ASN A 333 -6.59 -5.34 25.66
CA ASN A 333 -7.86 -4.94 26.29
C ASN A 333 -8.91 -6.07 26.30
N LEU A 334 -8.52 -7.32 26.00
CA LEU A 334 -9.43 -8.46 25.84
C LEU A 334 -9.13 -9.61 26.81
N SER A 335 -10.19 -10.39 27.12
CA SER A 335 -10.13 -11.60 27.94
C SER A 335 -10.64 -12.86 27.23
N ASP A 336 -11.25 -12.74 26.04
CA ASP A 336 -11.72 -13.87 25.22
C ASP A 336 -10.53 -14.55 24.52
N GLU A 337 -10.23 -15.80 24.91
CA GLU A 337 -9.09 -16.56 24.41
C GLU A 337 -9.17 -16.89 22.91
N GLU A 338 -10.36 -17.15 22.36
CA GLU A 338 -10.52 -17.49 20.95
C GLU A 338 -10.31 -16.23 20.09
N LEU A 339 -10.87 -15.10 20.50
CA LEU A 339 -10.64 -13.82 19.83
C LEU A 339 -9.17 -13.38 19.93
N LEU A 340 -8.52 -13.59 21.08
CA LEU A 340 -7.09 -13.35 21.25
C LEU A 340 -6.27 -14.16 20.24
N GLN A 341 -6.55 -15.46 20.07
CA GLN A 341 -5.85 -16.29 19.09
C GLN A 341 -6.03 -15.78 17.64
N LYS A 342 -7.25 -15.37 17.27
CA LYS A 342 -7.51 -14.79 15.92
C LYS A 342 -6.75 -13.49 15.71
N LEU A 343 -6.76 -12.59 16.70
CA LEU A 343 -6.02 -11.33 16.64
C LEU A 343 -4.50 -11.55 16.61
N GLU A 344 -3.97 -12.54 17.35
CA GLU A 344 -2.57 -12.94 17.28
C GLU A 344 -2.17 -13.45 15.89
N LYS A 345 -3.03 -14.25 15.25
CA LYS A 345 -2.84 -14.72 13.88
C LYS A 345 -2.80 -13.55 12.90
N ASN A 346 -3.76 -12.62 13.01
CA ASN A 346 -3.78 -11.40 12.22
C ASN A 346 -2.51 -10.55 12.44
N PHE A 347 -2.13 -10.32 13.69
CA PHE A 347 -0.93 -9.57 14.02
C PHE A 347 0.33 -10.20 13.41
N SER A 348 0.44 -11.53 13.47
CA SER A 348 1.56 -12.27 12.87
C SER A 348 1.58 -12.15 11.34
N HIS A 349 0.45 -12.33 10.68
CA HIS A 349 0.31 -12.15 9.22
C HIS A 349 0.73 -10.74 8.79
N TYR A 350 0.19 -9.70 9.43
CA TYR A 350 0.50 -8.32 9.09
C TYR A 350 1.93 -7.91 9.45
N SER A 351 2.56 -8.57 10.43
CA SER A 351 3.97 -8.36 10.75
C SER A 351 4.89 -8.80 9.62
N VAL A 352 4.60 -9.95 9.00
CA VAL A 352 5.33 -10.42 7.81
C VAL A 352 5.04 -9.54 6.60
N LYS A 353 3.76 -9.21 6.37
CA LYS A 353 3.35 -8.30 5.29
C LYS A 353 4.05 -6.94 5.38
N LEU A 354 4.16 -6.36 6.58
CA LEU A 354 4.87 -5.11 6.81
C LEU A 354 6.32 -5.20 6.37
N LYS A 355 7.03 -6.26 6.79
CA LYS A 355 8.46 -6.44 6.45
C LYS A 355 8.68 -6.65 4.97
N ARG A 356 7.75 -7.33 4.28
CA ARG A 356 7.76 -7.45 2.82
C ARG A 356 7.58 -6.08 2.15
N GLN A 357 6.56 -5.31 2.55
CA GLN A 357 6.31 -3.97 2.00
C GLN A 357 7.46 -2.99 2.25
N GLU A 358 8.06 -3.01 3.44
CA GLU A 358 9.27 -2.22 3.75
C GLU A 358 10.43 -2.62 2.84
N SER A 359 10.62 -3.92 2.57
CA SER A 359 11.65 -4.41 1.65
C SER A 359 11.38 -3.99 0.19
N GLU A 360 10.12 -4.03 -0.25
CA GLU A 360 9.70 -3.59 -1.59
C GLU A 360 10.00 -2.10 -1.79
N LEU A 361 9.58 -1.25 -0.83
CA LEU A 361 9.90 0.20 -0.85
C LEU A 361 11.41 0.43 -0.86
N ASN A 362 12.16 -0.29 -0.02
CA ASN A 362 13.61 -0.15 0.04
C ASN A 362 14.30 -0.50 -1.29
N SER A 363 13.85 -1.58 -1.94
CA SER A 363 14.36 -2.00 -3.23
C SER A 363 14.02 -0.98 -4.31
N PHE A 364 12.78 -0.49 -4.33
CA PHE A 364 12.32 0.54 -5.26
C PHE A 364 13.14 1.83 -5.12
N CYS A 365 13.28 2.37 -3.92
CA CYS A 365 14.08 3.57 -3.65
C CYS A 365 15.56 3.37 -4.02
N LYS A 366 16.14 2.20 -3.72
CA LYS A 366 17.54 1.89 -4.08
C LYS A 366 17.74 1.87 -5.60
N ARG A 367 16.78 1.33 -6.36
CA ARG A 367 16.85 1.23 -7.82
C ARG A 367 16.63 2.57 -8.51
N THR A 368 15.68 3.35 -8.02
CA THR A 368 15.28 4.64 -8.60
C THR A 368 16.13 5.82 -8.12
N GLY A 369 16.91 5.66 -7.05
CA GLY A 369 17.67 6.74 -6.41
C GLY A 369 16.83 7.65 -5.51
N LEU A 370 15.54 7.37 -5.34
CA LEU A 370 14.64 8.16 -4.49
C LEU A 370 14.98 8.00 -3.00
N LEU A 371 14.86 9.10 -2.26
CA LEU A 371 14.97 9.10 -0.81
C LEU A 371 13.65 8.70 -0.16
N LYS A 372 13.72 7.89 0.90
CA LYS A 372 12.55 7.50 1.67
C LYS A 372 12.07 8.65 2.52
N ASP A 373 10.77 8.89 2.52
CA ASP A 373 10.14 9.82 3.45
C ASP A 373 9.46 9.04 4.58
N ASN A 374 10.14 8.98 5.73
CA ASN A 374 9.64 8.23 6.88
C ASN A 374 8.35 8.82 7.46
N SER A 375 8.13 10.13 7.32
CA SER A 375 6.89 10.80 7.78
C SER A 375 5.67 10.25 7.02
N ARG A 376 5.84 9.93 5.74
CA ARG A 376 4.76 9.40 4.88
C ARG A 376 4.39 7.96 5.16
N SER A 377 5.29 7.19 5.79
CA SER A 377 5.02 5.81 6.20
C SER A 377 4.77 5.66 7.70
N GLN A 378 4.83 6.75 8.47
CA GLN A 378 4.54 6.75 9.90
C GLN A 378 3.05 6.51 10.13
N ALA A 379 2.76 5.71 11.15
CA ALA A 379 1.44 5.57 11.75
C ALA A 379 1.61 5.81 13.25
N TYR A 380 0.82 6.72 13.80
CA TYR A 380 0.75 6.89 15.25
C TYR A 380 0.19 5.60 15.86
N GLY A 381 0.39 5.32 17.15
CA GLY A 381 -0.04 4.03 17.75
C GLY A 381 0.87 2.84 17.44
N PHE A 382 1.55 2.80 16.27
CA PHE A 382 2.63 1.86 15.98
C PHE A 382 3.95 2.33 16.60
N GLY A 383 4.02 2.29 17.93
CA GLY A 383 5.18 2.72 18.69
C GLY A 383 6.33 1.71 18.73
N ARG A 384 7.40 2.04 19.48
CA ARG A 384 8.59 1.18 19.64
C ARG A 384 8.24 -0.24 20.12
N SER A 385 7.31 -0.36 21.06
CA SER A 385 6.86 -1.66 21.59
C SER A 385 6.19 -2.52 20.52
N THR A 386 5.17 -1.99 19.84
CA THR A 386 4.45 -2.69 18.76
C THR A 386 5.37 -3.02 17.59
N ALA A 387 6.30 -2.12 17.24
CA ALA A 387 7.32 -2.37 16.22
C ALA A 387 8.26 -3.53 16.59
N GLN A 388 8.70 -3.60 17.85
CA GLN A 388 9.52 -4.71 18.34
C GLN A 388 8.75 -6.04 18.31
N LYS A 389 7.48 -6.05 18.75
CA LYS A 389 6.59 -7.22 18.64
C LYS A 389 6.48 -7.70 17.20
N ALA A 390 6.26 -6.79 16.24
CA ALA A 390 6.14 -7.13 14.83
C ALA A 390 7.44 -7.72 14.23
N VAL A 391 8.59 -7.13 14.56
CA VAL A 391 9.91 -7.67 14.16
C VAL A 391 10.10 -9.08 14.72
N TRP A 392 9.78 -9.29 16.00
CA TRP A 392 9.94 -10.58 16.65
C TRP A 392 9.00 -11.64 16.05
N ARG A 393 7.73 -11.32 15.80
CA ARG A 393 6.76 -12.24 15.16
C ARG A 393 7.21 -12.64 13.75
N ASN A 394 7.70 -11.68 12.95
CA ASN A 394 8.28 -11.99 11.64
C ASN A 394 9.54 -12.87 11.75
N LYS A 395 10.42 -12.63 12.73
CA LYS A 395 11.59 -13.48 12.96
C LYS A 395 11.19 -14.89 13.37
N LYS A 396 10.21 -15.03 14.28
CA LYS A 396 9.67 -16.34 14.71
C LYS A 396 9.06 -17.11 13.53
N GLN A 397 8.28 -16.44 12.67
CA GLN A 397 7.76 -17.08 11.46
C GLN A 397 8.88 -17.50 10.50
N LYS A 398 9.90 -16.66 10.27
CA LYS A 398 11.06 -17.05 9.46
C LYS A 398 11.82 -18.23 10.04
N ILE A 399 12.00 -18.29 11.36
CA ILE A 399 12.63 -19.43 12.04
C ILE A 399 11.76 -20.68 11.91
N SER A 400 10.44 -20.55 12.09
CA SER A 400 9.51 -21.67 11.92
C SER A 400 9.50 -22.16 10.48
N ALA A 401 9.48 -21.26 9.50
CA ALA A 401 9.55 -21.60 8.08
C ALA A 401 10.90 -22.24 7.72
N ALA A 402 12.01 -21.73 8.26
CA ALA A 402 13.34 -22.29 8.06
C ALA A 402 13.52 -23.64 8.78
N ALA A 403 12.96 -23.81 9.97
CA ALA A 403 12.97 -25.07 10.71
C ALA A 403 12.09 -26.11 10.02
N ASN A 404 10.91 -25.71 9.56
CA ASN A 404 10.03 -26.57 8.79
C ASN A 404 10.66 -26.91 7.43
N SER A 405 11.34 -25.96 6.75
CA SER A 405 12.13 -26.21 5.53
C SER A 405 13.31 -27.15 5.79
N ALA A 406 14.01 -27.01 6.93
CA ALA A 406 15.09 -27.91 7.34
C ALA A 406 14.62 -29.34 7.70
N ILE A 407 13.33 -29.51 8.04
CA ILE A 407 12.71 -30.81 8.35
C ILE A 407 11.92 -31.36 7.14
N ARG A 408 11.77 -30.60 6.06
CA ARG A 408 11.05 -31.00 4.82
C ARG A 408 12.01 -31.45 3.73
N ASN A 409 11.52 -32.16 2.71
CA ASN A 409 12.35 -32.77 1.65
C ASN A 409 13.41 -33.74 2.20
N THR A 410 13.11 -34.46 3.29
CA THR A 410 13.98 -35.56 3.74
C THR A 410 13.78 -36.84 2.94
N GLY A 411 12.75 -36.87 2.08
CA GLY A 411 12.32 -38.08 1.38
C GLY A 411 11.58 -39.04 2.30
N ARG A 412 11.16 -38.56 3.48
CA ARG A 412 10.45 -39.37 4.46
C ARG A 412 9.06 -39.69 3.92
N VAL A 413 8.78 -40.98 3.76
CA VAL A 413 7.43 -41.47 3.45
C VAL A 413 6.49 -41.10 4.59
N LEU A 414 5.34 -40.53 4.25
CA LEU A 414 4.31 -40.07 5.17
C LEU A 414 3.25 -41.15 5.41
N GLU A 415 2.46 -40.97 6.46
CA GLU A 415 1.24 -41.74 6.70
C GLU A 415 0.01 -40.87 6.39
N PHE A 416 -1.03 -41.48 5.83
CA PHE A 416 -2.24 -40.75 5.45
C PHE A 416 -3.01 -40.26 6.67
N ASN A 417 -3.24 -38.95 6.74
CA ASN A 417 -4.02 -38.33 7.80
C ASN A 417 -5.47 -38.14 7.35
N GLY A 418 -6.33 -39.13 7.60
CA GLY A 418 -7.74 -39.06 7.25
C GLY A 418 -8.56 -37.99 7.99
N LYS A 419 -7.98 -37.35 9.02
CA LYS A 419 -8.62 -36.24 9.78
C LYS A 419 -8.22 -34.86 9.26
N ALA A 420 -7.24 -34.75 8.37
CA ALA A 420 -6.86 -33.47 7.79
C ALA A 420 -7.99 -32.89 6.93
N SER A 421 -8.07 -31.55 6.90
CA SER A 421 -9.15 -30.84 6.22
C SER A 421 -9.06 -30.99 4.69
N PHE A 422 -7.84 -30.96 4.15
CA PHE A 422 -7.54 -30.81 2.72
C PHE A 422 -8.28 -29.63 2.07
N CYS A 423 -8.65 -28.62 2.86
CA CYS A 423 -9.41 -27.46 2.39
C CYS A 423 -8.48 -26.41 1.82
N ILE A 424 -8.74 -25.99 0.59
CA ILE A 424 -8.05 -24.88 -0.06
C ILE A 424 -9.02 -23.70 -0.14
N ASP A 425 -8.72 -22.63 0.59
CA ASP A 425 -9.42 -21.35 0.51
C ASP A 425 -8.41 -20.24 0.19
N ILE A 426 -8.43 -19.77 -1.05
CA ILE A 426 -7.43 -18.85 -1.61
C ILE A 426 -8.11 -17.64 -2.23
N GLU A 427 -7.57 -16.45 -1.94
CA GLU A 427 -8.12 -15.19 -2.41
C GLU A 427 -8.11 -15.11 -3.95
N GLY A 428 -9.20 -14.59 -4.53
CA GLY A 428 -9.31 -14.36 -5.98
C GLY A 428 -10.03 -15.46 -6.77
N TYR A 429 -10.40 -16.58 -6.13
CA TYR A 429 -11.20 -17.64 -6.74
C TYR A 429 -12.58 -17.73 -6.09
N ASN A 430 -13.58 -18.14 -6.89
CA ASN A 430 -14.92 -18.35 -6.40
C ASN A 430 -15.04 -19.67 -5.61
N LYS A 431 -16.14 -19.82 -4.88
CA LYS A 431 -16.37 -20.98 -4.00
C LYS A 431 -16.45 -22.32 -4.73
N ASN A 432 -16.89 -22.33 -6.00
CA ASN A 432 -16.95 -23.57 -6.78
C ASN A 432 -15.53 -24.07 -7.08
N VAL A 433 -14.63 -23.16 -7.45
CA VAL A 433 -13.23 -23.49 -7.71
C VAL A 433 -12.52 -23.96 -6.44
N THR A 434 -12.65 -23.25 -5.33
CA THR A 434 -12.02 -23.64 -4.06
C THR A 434 -12.56 -24.98 -3.53
N ASN A 435 -13.86 -25.25 -3.69
CA ASN A 435 -14.45 -26.56 -3.39
C ASN A 435 -13.92 -27.67 -4.32
N GLY A 436 -13.77 -27.38 -5.62
CA GLY A 436 -13.20 -28.28 -6.60
C GLY A 436 -11.76 -28.66 -6.27
N LEU A 437 -10.94 -27.66 -5.95
CA LEU A 437 -9.57 -27.84 -5.49
C LEU A 437 -9.49 -28.68 -4.21
N SER A 438 -10.29 -28.35 -3.19
CA SER A 438 -10.33 -29.08 -1.92
C SER A 438 -10.72 -30.57 -2.12
N SER A 439 -11.71 -30.80 -2.98
CA SER A 439 -12.15 -32.15 -3.34
C SER A 439 -11.04 -32.91 -4.07
N ALA A 440 -10.36 -32.25 -5.02
CA ALA A 440 -9.28 -32.84 -5.79
C ALA A 440 -8.11 -33.22 -4.88
N SER A 441 -7.72 -32.31 -3.98
CA SER A 441 -6.65 -32.54 -3.00
C SER A 441 -6.92 -33.74 -2.11
N LYS A 442 -8.13 -33.83 -1.55
CA LYS A 442 -8.51 -34.99 -0.74
C LYS A 442 -8.48 -36.29 -1.54
N ASN A 443 -8.86 -36.24 -2.83
CA ASN A 443 -8.91 -37.43 -3.68
C ASN A 443 -7.51 -37.92 -4.04
N VAL A 444 -6.62 -37.06 -4.55
CA VAL A 444 -5.24 -37.45 -4.89
C VAL A 444 -4.49 -37.95 -3.66
N ALA A 445 -4.67 -37.33 -2.49
CA ALA A 445 -4.05 -37.79 -1.24
C ALA A 445 -4.53 -39.19 -0.84
N LYS A 446 -5.84 -39.46 -0.98
CA LYS A 446 -6.43 -40.76 -0.67
C LYS A 446 -5.96 -41.83 -1.66
N LEU A 447 -5.89 -41.51 -2.95
CA LEU A 447 -5.42 -42.45 -3.98
C LEU A 447 -3.94 -42.79 -3.76
N GLY A 448 -3.09 -41.78 -3.58
CA GLY A 448 -1.67 -41.98 -3.30
C GLY A 448 -1.41 -42.77 -2.03
N SER A 449 -2.19 -42.57 -0.98
CA SER A 449 -2.10 -43.39 0.24
C SER A 449 -2.43 -44.87 0.03
N LYS A 450 -3.23 -45.19 -0.99
CA LYS A 450 -3.72 -46.55 -1.24
C LYS A 450 -2.73 -47.38 -2.03
N ASP A 451 -2.08 -46.80 -3.04
CA ASP A 451 -1.20 -47.52 -3.95
C ASP A 451 0.27 -47.04 -3.93
N GLY A 452 0.59 -46.00 -3.17
CA GLY A 452 1.94 -45.46 -3.04
C GLY A 452 2.42 -44.68 -4.27
N LEU A 453 1.52 -44.40 -5.23
CA LEU A 453 1.85 -43.70 -6.46
C LEU A 453 1.38 -42.24 -6.42
N GLU A 454 1.85 -41.44 -7.37
CA GLU A 454 1.34 -40.11 -7.61
C GLU A 454 0.11 -40.16 -8.52
N HIS A 455 -0.86 -39.32 -8.19
CA HIS A 455 -2.12 -39.14 -8.89
C HIS A 455 -2.32 -37.66 -9.13
N LEU A 456 -2.79 -37.35 -10.33
CA LEU A 456 -3.05 -36.00 -10.80
C LEU A 456 -4.54 -35.84 -11.05
N ILE A 457 -5.09 -34.68 -10.68
CA ILE A 457 -6.38 -34.17 -11.12
C ILE A 457 -6.20 -32.74 -11.64
N LEU A 458 -6.76 -32.46 -12.82
CA LEU A 458 -6.91 -31.09 -13.30
C LEU A 458 -8.26 -30.53 -12.91
N VAL A 459 -8.26 -29.35 -12.31
CA VAL A 459 -9.47 -28.60 -11.97
C VAL A 459 -9.58 -27.39 -12.90
N ASP A 460 -10.70 -27.25 -13.59
CA ASP A 460 -10.99 -26.08 -14.43
C ASP A 460 -11.22 -24.85 -13.55
N LEU A 461 -10.42 -23.79 -13.74
CA LEU A 461 -10.43 -22.59 -12.90
C LEU A 461 -11.62 -21.66 -13.18
N SER A 462 -12.42 -21.91 -14.23
CA SER A 462 -13.65 -21.17 -14.50
C SER A 462 -14.86 -21.80 -13.81
N THR A 463 -14.91 -23.13 -13.74
CA THR A 463 -16.08 -23.87 -13.23
C THR A 463 -15.85 -24.53 -11.86
N GLY A 464 -14.61 -24.88 -11.54
CA GLY A 464 -14.25 -25.73 -10.40
C GLY A 464 -14.48 -27.23 -10.65
N ALA A 465 -14.81 -27.64 -11.87
CA ALA A 465 -15.05 -29.04 -12.22
C ALA A 465 -13.74 -29.79 -12.46
N TYR A 466 -13.78 -31.12 -12.27
CA TYR A 466 -12.66 -31.99 -12.67
C TYR A 466 -12.66 -32.13 -14.18
N ALA A 467 -11.55 -31.79 -14.80
CA ALA A 467 -11.38 -31.84 -16.25
C ALA A 467 -10.62 -33.09 -16.70
N TYR A 468 -9.69 -33.57 -15.89
CA TYR A 468 -8.81 -34.69 -16.21
C TYR A 468 -8.29 -35.35 -14.94
N SER A 469 -7.95 -36.64 -15.02
CA SER A 469 -7.25 -37.36 -13.96
C SER A 469 -6.26 -38.35 -14.54
N GLU A 470 -5.10 -38.49 -13.92
CA GLU A 470 -4.06 -39.42 -14.33
C GLU A 470 -3.50 -40.15 -13.11
N LYS A 471 -3.22 -41.44 -13.30
CA LYS A 471 -2.44 -42.24 -12.37
C LYS A 471 -1.01 -42.30 -12.90
N GLY A 472 -0.08 -41.79 -12.10
CA GLY A 472 1.33 -41.77 -12.44
C GLY A 472 2.12 -42.96 -11.88
N ASN A 473 3.39 -42.71 -11.60
CA ASN A 473 4.30 -43.67 -10.95
C ASN A 473 4.62 -43.22 -9.52
N ASP A 474 5.64 -43.81 -8.90
CA ASP A 474 6.05 -43.56 -7.51
C ASP A 474 6.76 -42.21 -7.30
N VAL A 475 7.02 -41.45 -8.36
CA VAL A 475 7.82 -40.21 -8.33
C VAL A 475 7.32 -39.08 -9.24
N SER A 476 6.33 -39.33 -10.11
CA SER A 476 5.91 -38.35 -11.11
C SER A 476 4.54 -38.63 -11.71
N VAL A 477 3.90 -37.54 -12.14
CA VAL A 477 2.70 -37.44 -12.98
C VAL A 477 2.92 -36.45 -14.13
N GLY A 478 1.99 -36.39 -15.08
CA GLY A 478 2.01 -35.44 -16.19
C GLY A 478 2.67 -36.01 -17.44
N PHE A 479 2.33 -37.25 -17.78
CA PHE A 479 2.88 -37.97 -18.94
C PHE A 479 2.21 -37.55 -20.26
N ASP A 480 2.37 -38.36 -21.30
CA ASP A 480 1.96 -38.00 -22.66
C ASP A 480 0.45 -37.80 -22.83
N GLU A 481 -0.37 -38.55 -22.07
CA GLU A 481 -1.83 -38.37 -22.06
C GLU A 481 -2.22 -36.99 -21.52
N PHE A 482 -1.65 -36.57 -20.38
CA PHE A 482 -1.80 -35.22 -19.85
C PHE A 482 -1.37 -34.16 -20.88
N ARG A 483 -0.21 -34.34 -21.51
CA ARG A 483 0.30 -33.38 -22.52
C ARG A 483 -0.62 -33.26 -23.72
N ASN A 484 -1.23 -34.37 -24.15
CA ASN A 484 -2.20 -34.37 -25.25
C ASN A 484 -3.49 -33.67 -24.84
N PHE A 485 -4.04 -33.98 -23.66
CA PHE A 485 -5.23 -33.31 -23.12
C PHE A 485 -5.05 -31.79 -23.04
N ILE A 486 -3.89 -31.35 -22.56
CA ILE A 486 -3.56 -29.92 -22.47
C ILE A 486 -3.51 -29.25 -23.83
N LYS A 487 -2.95 -29.91 -24.86
CA LYS A 487 -2.91 -29.38 -26.23
C LYS A 487 -4.29 -29.30 -26.88
N GLU A 488 -5.19 -30.20 -26.53
CA GLU A 488 -6.59 -30.21 -27.02
C GLU A 488 -7.43 -29.09 -26.39
N HIS A 489 -7.02 -28.55 -25.24
CA HIS A 489 -7.74 -27.53 -24.49
C HIS A 489 -6.92 -26.23 -24.29
N PRO A 490 -6.47 -25.56 -25.37
CA PRO A 490 -5.53 -24.43 -25.28
C PRO A 490 -6.14 -23.16 -24.63
N ASN A 491 -7.47 -23.02 -24.68
CA ASN A 491 -8.17 -21.82 -24.19
C ASN A 491 -8.70 -21.96 -22.77
N GLN A 492 -8.69 -23.16 -22.19
CA GLN A 492 -9.09 -23.38 -20.80
C GLN A 492 -7.91 -23.13 -19.86
N LYS A 493 -8.20 -22.84 -18.60
CA LYS A 493 -7.19 -22.58 -17.57
C LYS A 493 -7.39 -23.56 -16.43
N PHE A 494 -6.35 -24.28 -16.06
CA PHE A 494 -6.42 -25.36 -15.09
C PHE A 494 -5.52 -25.13 -13.88
N ALA A 495 -5.95 -25.69 -12.76
CA ALA A 495 -5.09 -26.02 -11.64
C ALA A 495 -4.65 -27.48 -11.73
N PHE A 496 -3.35 -27.71 -11.60
CA PHE A 496 -2.73 -29.02 -11.53
C PHE A 496 -2.65 -29.46 -10.07
N VAL A 497 -3.40 -30.48 -9.67
CA VAL A 497 -3.45 -30.97 -8.29
C VAL A 497 -2.90 -32.38 -8.23
N HIS A 498 -1.84 -32.61 -7.46
CA HIS A 498 -1.28 -33.96 -7.29
C HIS A 498 -0.80 -34.22 -5.86
N ASN A 499 -0.65 -35.50 -5.51
CA ASN A 499 -0.21 -35.90 -4.17
C ASN A 499 1.30 -36.08 -4.05
N HIS A 500 1.80 -35.81 -2.85
CA HIS A 500 3.14 -36.15 -2.40
C HIS A 500 3.04 -37.20 -1.30
N ASN A 501 3.61 -38.38 -1.55
CA ASN A 501 3.66 -39.47 -0.56
C ASN A 501 4.82 -39.30 0.44
N THR A 502 5.71 -38.34 0.17
CA THR A 502 6.82 -37.97 1.04
C THR A 502 6.61 -36.58 1.65
N ASP A 503 7.47 -36.22 2.59
CA ASP A 503 7.49 -34.91 3.25
C ASP A 503 7.93 -33.74 2.35
N GLY A 504 8.02 -33.97 1.04
CA GLY A 504 8.45 -32.96 0.10
C GLY A 504 7.38 -31.93 -0.26
N TYR A 505 7.85 -30.77 -0.69
CA TYR A 505 7.05 -29.76 -1.38
C TYR A 505 7.40 -29.82 -2.89
N PHE A 506 7.26 -28.72 -3.65
CA PHE A 506 7.59 -28.71 -5.07
C PHE A 506 9.03 -29.15 -5.40
N SER A 507 9.14 -29.95 -6.45
CA SER A 507 10.37 -30.33 -7.14
C SER A 507 10.68 -29.40 -8.32
N GLU A 508 11.88 -29.49 -8.88
CA GLU A 508 12.21 -28.77 -10.14
C GLU A 508 11.25 -29.17 -11.29
N THR A 509 10.76 -30.41 -11.29
CA THR A 509 9.81 -30.94 -12.28
C THR A 509 8.42 -30.30 -12.15
N ASP A 510 7.94 -30.13 -10.92
CA ASP A 510 6.66 -29.48 -10.64
C ASP A 510 6.67 -28.03 -11.16
N MET A 511 7.74 -27.32 -10.81
CA MET A 511 7.92 -25.93 -11.24
C MET A 511 8.06 -25.84 -12.75
N ARG A 512 8.72 -26.80 -13.39
CA ARG A 512 8.79 -26.86 -14.86
C ARG A 512 7.40 -26.98 -15.46
N THR A 513 6.60 -27.94 -14.99
CA THR A 513 5.23 -28.15 -15.48
C THR A 513 4.37 -26.89 -15.32
N LEU A 514 4.42 -26.23 -14.16
CA LEU A 514 3.71 -24.97 -13.96
C LEU A 514 4.19 -23.87 -14.92
N LEU A 515 5.50 -23.66 -15.00
CA LEU A 515 6.06 -22.45 -15.61
C LEU A 515 6.25 -22.53 -17.13
N THR A 516 6.22 -23.74 -17.72
CA THR A 516 6.38 -23.93 -19.16
C THR A 516 5.12 -24.43 -19.86
N THR A 517 4.02 -24.66 -19.13
CA THR A 517 2.74 -25.10 -19.71
C THR A 517 1.74 -23.94 -19.72
N ASP A 518 1.30 -23.53 -20.92
CA ASP A 518 0.59 -22.27 -21.11
C ASP A 518 -0.75 -22.17 -20.39
N ASN A 519 -1.51 -23.26 -20.31
CA ASN A 519 -2.85 -23.33 -19.72
C ASN A 519 -2.89 -23.84 -18.27
N ILE A 520 -1.75 -24.12 -17.64
CA ILE A 520 -1.66 -24.37 -16.19
C ILE A 520 -1.35 -23.04 -15.48
N GLU A 521 -2.30 -22.51 -14.70
CA GLU A 521 -2.11 -21.24 -13.96
C GLU A 521 -1.81 -21.46 -12.48
N MET A 522 -2.14 -22.65 -11.97
CA MET A 522 -1.97 -23.00 -10.56
C MET A 522 -1.43 -24.41 -10.43
N PHE A 523 -0.51 -24.60 -9.50
CA PHE A 523 0.02 -25.90 -9.14
C PHE A 523 -0.19 -26.15 -7.66
N VAL A 524 -0.69 -27.35 -7.34
CA VAL A 524 -1.07 -27.77 -5.99
C VAL A 524 -0.39 -29.11 -5.70
N ALA A 525 0.53 -29.11 -4.75
CA ALA A 525 1.17 -30.31 -4.21
C ALA A 525 0.53 -30.65 -2.86
N VAL A 526 0.00 -31.86 -2.74
CA VAL A 526 -0.82 -32.28 -1.59
C VAL A 526 -0.11 -33.40 -0.85
N ARG A 527 0.47 -33.12 0.31
CA ARG A 527 1.01 -34.18 1.14
C ARG A 527 -0.11 -35.02 1.73
N ILE A 528 0.11 -36.32 1.77
CA ILE A 528 -0.90 -37.27 2.29
C ILE A 528 -1.20 -37.08 3.79
N ASP A 529 -0.40 -36.33 4.52
CA ASP A 529 -0.63 -35.97 5.93
C ASP A 529 -1.48 -34.70 6.13
N GLY A 530 -1.90 -34.03 5.05
CA GLY A 530 -2.82 -32.90 5.09
C GLY A 530 -2.23 -31.56 4.66
N ILE A 531 -0.89 -31.45 4.59
CA ILE A 531 -0.23 -30.20 4.21
C ILE A 531 -0.35 -29.97 2.71
N ILE A 532 -0.79 -28.78 2.31
CA ILE A 532 -0.97 -28.39 0.91
C ILE A 532 -0.07 -27.22 0.57
N TYR A 533 0.65 -27.35 -0.55
CA TYR A 533 1.41 -26.26 -1.16
C TYR A 533 0.72 -25.79 -2.43
N VAL A 534 0.53 -24.49 -2.55
CA VAL A 534 -0.08 -23.86 -3.72
C VAL A 534 0.89 -22.82 -4.30
N ALA A 535 1.04 -22.83 -5.62
CA ALA A 535 1.77 -21.83 -6.38
C ALA A 535 0.92 -21.34 -7.56
N GLU A 536 0.76 -20.02 -7.68
CA GLU A 536 0.02 -19.38 -8.78
C GLU A 536 0.98 -18.67 -9.74
N LYS A 537 0.97 -19.08 -11.00
CA LYS A 537 1.82 -18.52 -12.05
C LYS A 537 1.48 -17.05 -12.28
N THR A 538 2.51 -16.21 -12.35
CA THR A 538 2.37 -14.79 -12.73
C THR A 538 2.89 -14.54 -14.13
N GLN A 539 3.91 -15.30 -14.55
CA GLN A 539 4.50 -15.24 -15.87
C GLN A 539 5.19 -16.58 -16.21
N ALA A 540 5.30 -16.90 -17.50
CA ALA A 540 6.04 -18.07 -17.95
C ALA A 540 7.55 -17.90 -17.70
N ALA A 541 8.24 -19.03 -17.42
CA ALA A 541 9.69 -19.05 -17.35
C ALA A 541 10.30 -19.35 -18.72
N PRO A 542 11.52 -18.86 -19.02
CA PRO A 542 12.25 -19.27 -20.21
C PRO A 542 12.48 -20.79 -20.20
N ASN A 543 12.24 -21.44 -21.35
CA ASN A 543 12.40 -22.88 -21.47
C ASN A 543 13.90 -23.24 -21.59
N TYR A 544 14.58 -23.35 -20.46
CA TYR A 544 15.96 -23.83 -20.38
C TYR A 544 16.03 -25.30 -19.97
N ALA A 545 17.05 -26.00 -20.49
CA ALA A 545 17.34 -27.39 -20.10
C ALA A 545 17.61 -27.53 -18.59
N LEU A 546 18.27 -26.54 -17.99
CA LEU A 546 18.50 -26.44 -16.54
C LEU A 546 18.21 -25.02 -16.07
N PHE A 547 17.45 -24.88 -14.98
CA PHE A 547 17.10 -23.57 -14.45
C PHE A 547 18.26 -22.86 -13.73
N ASP A 548 19.42 -23.51 -13.56
CA ASP A 548 20.65 -22.94 -12.96
C ASP A 548 21.06 -21.60 -13.58
N ARG A 549 20.80 -21.44 -14.87
CA ARG A 549 21.12 -20.21 -15.60
C ARG A 549 20.35 -18.99 -15.10
N LEU A 550 19.26 -19.20 -14.38
CA LEU A 550 18.46 -18.13 -13.77
C LEU A 550 19.04 -17.66 -12.42
N PHE A 551 19.93 -18.44 -11.81
CA PHE A 551 20.50 -18.22 -10.47
C PHE A 551 22.03 -18.45 -10.47
N PRO A 552 22.80 -17.77 -11.35
CA PRO A 552 24.21 -18.09 -11.57
C PRO A 552 25.09 -17.82 -10.33
N ASP A 553 24.74 -16.81 -9.53
CA ASP A 553 25.51 -16.40 -8.35
C ASP A 553 25.34 -17.42 -7.21
N GLU A 554 24.09 -17.78 -6.90
CA GLU A 554 23.76 -18.75 -5.86
C GLU A 554 24.34 -20.14 -6.16
N ILE A 555 24.28 -20.57 -7.43
CA ILE A 555 24.86 -21.84 -7.87
C ILE A 555 26.39 -21.81 -7.82
N SER A 556 27.01 -20.68 -8.16
CA SER A 556 28.47 -20.53 -8.06
C SER A 556 28.95 -20.61 -6.62
N GLU A 557 28.23 -19.97 -5.68
CA GLU A 557 28.53 -20.06 -4.25
C GLU A 557 28.38 -21.49 -3.71
N LEU A 558 27.29 -22.18 -4.09
CA LEU A 558 27.07 -23.56 -3.69
C LEU A 558 28.18 -24.50 -4.21
N ASN A 559 28.61 -24.30 -5.46
CA ASN A 559 29.71 -25.07 -6.05
C ASN A 559 31.03 -24.82 -5.33
N LEU A 560 31.27 -23.60 -4.85
CA LEU A 560 32.45 -23.27 -4.05
C LEU A 560 32.43 -23.98 -2.69
N GLN A 561 31.27 -24.03 -2.02
CA GLN A 561 31.11 -24.77 -0.75
C GLN A 561 31.41 -26.26 -0.93
N TYR A 562 30.92 -26.87 -2.01
CA TYR A 562 31.21 -28.26 -2.34
C TYR A 562 32.70 -28.48 -2.65
N LYS A 563 33.30 -27.62 -3.48
CA LYS A 563 34.74 -27.70 -3.84
C LYS A 563 35.65 -27.57 -2.62
N ASN A 564 35.24 -26.77 -1.63
CA ASN A 564 35.98 -26.55 -0.39
C ASN A 564 35.70 -27.64 0.68
N GLY A 565 34.91 -28.66 0.37
CA GLY A 565 34.59 -29.76 1.29
C GLY A 565 33.68 -29.36 2.46
N ILE A 566 33.00 -28.20 2.38
CA ILE A 566 32.08 -27.72 3.42
C ILE A 566 30.78 -28.53 3.42
N ILE A 567 30.37 -29.00 2.24
CA ILE A 567 29.17 -29.80 2.04
C ILE A 567 29.49 -31.02 1.18
N THR A 568 28.77 -32.11 1.39
CA THR A 568 28.85 -33.35 0.62
C THR A 568 28.19 -33.20 -0.77
N ALA A 569 28.44 -34.15 -1.68
CA ALA A 569 27.79 -34.18 -2.99
C ALA A 569 26.25 -34.33 -2.90
N GLY A 570 25.77 -35.09 -1.92
CA GLY A 570 24.33 -35.24 -1.65
C GLY A 570 23.69 -33.94 -1.17
N GLU A 571 24.32 -33.28 -0.19
CA GLU A 571 23.86 -31.96 0.30
C GLU A 571 23.90 -30.90 -0.79
N ARG A 572 24.92 -30.91 -1.66
CA ARG A 572 24.99 -30.02 -2.81
C ARG A 572 23.81 -30.22 -3.76
N THR A 573 23.44 -31.46 -4.03
CA THR A 573 22.32 -31.78 -4.93
C THR A 573 21.00 -31.28 -4.36
N ARG A 574 20.74 -31.57 -3.08
CA ARG A 574 19.53 -31.10 -2.38
C ARG A 574 19.45 -29.57 -2.30
N LYS A 575 20.53 -28.92 -1.85
CA LYS A 575 20.58 -27.45 -1.76
C LYS A 575 20.43 -26.77 -3.11
N ARG A 576 20.95 -27.38 -4.19
CA ARG A 576 20.72 -26.88 -5.56
C ARG A 576 19.22 -26.86 -5.85
N GLU A 577 18.53 -27.97 -5.67
CA GLU A 577 17.09 -28.05 -5.95
C GLU A 577 16.30 -27.03 -5.13
N GLU A 578 16.60 -26.88 -3.84
CA GLU A 578 16.00 -25.86 -2.98
C GLU A 578 16.19 -24.43 -3.52
N ILE A 579 17.44 -24.06 -3.88
CA ILE A 579 17.74 -22.74 -4.48
C ILE A 579 16.93 -22.50 -5.75
N ILE A 580 16.86 -23.50 -6.63
CA ILE A 580 16.15 -23.38 -7.90
C ILE A 580 14.66 -23.21 -7.66
N VAL A 581 14.03 -24.10 -6.88
CA VAL A 581 12.58 -24.09 -6.67
C VAL A 581 12.15 -22.82 -5.93
N ASP A 582 12.84 -22.43 -4.85
CA ASP A 582 12.53 -21.19 -4.12
C ASP A 582 12.73 -19.95 -5.00
N GLY A 583 13.80 -19.93 -5.79
CA GLY A 583 14.08 -18.87 -6.75
C GLY A 583 12.97 -18.74 -7.81
N LEU A 584 12.50 -19.87 -8.34
CA LEU A 584 11.42 -19.93 -9.33
C LEU A 584 10.08 -19.45 -8.75
N LEU A 585 9.72 -19.93 -7.55
CA LEU A 585 8.53 -19.48 -6.82
C LEU A 585 8.55 -17.98 -6.58
N LYS A 586 9.70 -17.43 -6.17
CA LYS A 586 9.82 -16.00 -5.91
C LYS A 586 9.73 -15.14 -7.17
N LYS A 587 10.23 -15.64 -8.32
CA LYS A 587 10.39 -14.85 -9.55
C LYS A 587 9.22 -14.97 -10.52
N PHE A 588 8.55 -16.12 -10.58
CA PHE A 588 7.55 -16.43 -11.62
C PHE A 588 6.17 -16.80 -11.06
N THR A 589 5.98 -16.77 -9.74
CA THR A 589 4.69 -17.03 -9.10
C THR A 589 4.33 -15.92 -8.10
N LYS A 590 3.13 -15.99 -7.51
CA LYS A 590 2.73 -15.12 -6.39
C LYS A 590 3.45 -15.45 -5.06
N GLY A 591 4.39 -16.40 -5.07
CA GLY A 591 5.03 -16.98 -3.90
C GLY A 591 4.36 -18.27 -3.44
N LEU A 592 5.01 -18.99 -2.54
CA LEU A 592 4.50 -20.23 -1.93
C LEU A 592 3.37 -19.92 -0.93
N ILE A 593 2.23 -20.58 -1.10
CA ILE A 593 1.15 -20.62 -0.12
C ILE A 593 1.16 -22.01 0.51
N GLU A 594 1.32 -22.09 1.83
CA GLU A 594 1.27 -23.33 2.60
C GLU A 594 -0.01 -23.33 3.45
N ILE A 595 -0.77 -24.43 3.37
CA ILE A 595 -2.03 -24.63 4.08
C ILE A 595 -1.89 -25.90 4.93
N GLU A 596 -2.24 -25.79 6.22
CA GLU A 596 -2.23 -26.89 7.21
C GLU A 596 -3.65 -27.40 7.51
#